data_AF-A0A5Y1YGJ7-F1
#
_entry.id   AF-A0A5Y1YGJ7-F1
#
_cell.length_a   1.000
_cell.length_b   1.000
_cell.length_c   1.000
_cell.angle_alpha   90.00
_cell.angle_beta   90.00
_cell.angle_gamma   90.00
#
_symmetry.space_group_name_H-M   'P 1'
#
loop_
_entity.id
_entity.type
_entity.pdbx_description
1 polymer ?
#
loop_
_entity_poly.entity_id
_entity_poly.type
_entity_poly.pdbx_seq_one_letter_code
_entity_poly.pdbx_strand_id
1 'polypeptide(L)' 'MIKFKDFRDDRKTFDRGVEQATNDMNKWILNRQIEVISIETILNVKGNMISTLDAFEAIRLWYKELS' A
#
# COMPACT_ATOMS: atom_id res chain seq x y z
N MET A 1 9.36 -17.05 6.72
CA MET A 1 7.93 -16.82 7.00
C MET A 1 7.46 -15.64 6.16
N ILE A 2 6.29 -15.73 5.52
CA ILE A 2 5.72 -14.60 4.76
C ILE A 2 5.19 -13.56 5.75
N LYS A 3 5.57 -12.30 5.57
CA LYS A 3 5.14 -11.14 6.36
C LYS A 3 4.44 -10.14 5.44
N PHE A 4 3.73 -9.18 6.04
CA PHE A 4 3.21 -8.03 5.30
C PHE A 4 3.51 -6.71 6.03
N LYS A 5 3.50 -5.61 5.26
CA LYS A 5 3.56 -4.24 5.78
C LYS A 5 2.67 -3.34 4.94
N ASP A 6 1.84 -2.54 5.62
CA ASP A 6 1.03 -1.51 4.99
C ASP A 6 1.78 -0.17 4.96
N PHE A 7 1.66 0.54 3.84
CA PHE A 7 2.11 1.90 3.62
C PHE A 7 0.88 2.75 3.34
N ARG A 8 0.56 3.66 4.28
CA ARG A 8 -0.63 4.51 4.24
C ARG A 8 -0.19 5.96 4.22
N ASP A 9 -0.91 6.79 3.47
CA ASP A 9 -0.84 8.25 3.61
C ASP A 9 -2.14 8.71 4.28
N ASP A 10 -2.04 9.35 5.44
CA ASP A 10 -3.18 9.87 6.20
C ASP A 10 -3.67 11.24 5.66
N ARG A 11 -3.01 11.77 4.63
CA ARG A 11 -3.39 13.03 3.97
C ARG A 11 -4.56 12.80 3.01
N LYS A 12 -5.63 13.59 3.21
CA LYS A 12 -6.94 13.49 2.50
C LYS A 12 -6.92 13.87 1.00
N THR A 13 -5.79 13.81 0.31
CA THR A 13 -5.68 14.12 -1.13
C THR A 13 -5.45 12.83 -1.90
N PHE A 14 -6.38 12.48 -2.80
CA PHE A 14 -6.44 11.20 -3.53
C PHE A 14 -5.11 10.81 -4.20
N ASP A 15 -4.56 11.68 -5.05
CA ASP A 15 -3.41 11.31 -5.89
C ASP A 15 -2.08 11.35 -5.12
N ARG A 16 -1.93 12.33 -4.21
CA ARG A 16 -0.73 12.48 -3.39
C ARG A 16 -0.55 11.31 -2.43
N GLY A 17 -1.64 10.68 -1.98
CA GLY A 17 -1.61 9.57 -1.04
C GLY A 17 -0.98 8.31 -1.63
N VAL A 18 -1.34 7.96 -2.86
CA VAL A 18 -0.80 6.79 -3.57
C VAL A 18 0.69 6.99 -3.87
N GLU A 19 1.05 8.17 -4.40
CA GLU A 19 2.43 8.49 -4.75
C GLU A 19 3.34 8.44 -3.52
N GLN A 20 2.93 9.06 -2.40
CA GLN A 20 3.71 9.02 -1.17
C GLN A 20 3.86 7.59 -0.64
N ALA A 21 2.77 6.82 -0.55
CA ALA A 21 2.81 5.45 -0.06
C ALA A 21 3.77 4.59 -0.90
N THR A 22 3.79 4.81 -2.22
CA THR A 22 4.71 4.15 -3.15
C THR A 22 6.17 4.52 -2.87
N ASN A 23 6.44 5.82 -2.69
CA ASN A 23 7.78 6.32 -2.38
C ASN A 23 8.30 5.78 -1.04
N ASP A 24 7.45 5.71 -0.02
CA ASP A 24 7.81 5.19 1.30
C ASP A 24 8.03 3.68 1.27
N MET A 25 7.22 2.94 0.50
CA MET A 25 7.43 1.52 0.23
C MET A 25 8.79 1.28 -0.43
N ASN A 26 9.10 2.01 -1.51
CA ASN A 26 10.36 1.85 -2.24
C ASN A 26 11.56 2.13 -1.34
N LYS A 27 11.54 3.22 -0.55
CA LYS A 27 12.59 3.52 0.42
C LYS A 27 12.74 2.43 1.48
N TRP A 28 11.64 1.84 1.93
CA TRP A 28 11.67 0.77 2.92
C TRP A 28 12.25 -0.53 2.35
N ILE A 29 11.90 -0.89 1.10
CA ILE A 29 12.45 -2.05 0.38
C ILE A 29 13.96 -1.90 0.18
N LEU A 30 14.43 -0.73 -0.29
CA LEU A 30 15.84 -0.48 -0.59
C LEU A 30 16.79 -0.66 0.60
N ASN A 31 16.28 -0.51 1.82
CA ASN A 31 17.06 -0.60 3.05
C ASN A 31 16.96 -1.97 3.74
N ARG A 32 16.42 -3.00 3.07
CA ARG A 32 16.14 -4.30 3.68
C ARG A 32 16.50 -5.46 2.76
N GLN A 33 17.02 -6.53 3.36
CA GLN A 33 17.23 -7.81 2.69
C GLN A 33 15.93 -8.61 2.72
N ILE A 34 15.11 -8.43 1.69
CA ILE A 34 13.82 -9.10 1.56
C ILE A 34 13.58 -9.60 0.14
N GLU A 35 12.78 -10.65 0.02
CA GLU A 35 12.16 -11.10 -1.22
C GLU A 35 10.74 -10.53 -1.27
N VAL A 36 10.45 -9.70 -2.28
CA VAL A 36 9.08 -9.19 -2.52
C VAL A 36 8.25 -10.30 -3.16
N ILE A 37 7.10 -10.60 -2.56
CA ILE A 37 6.19 -11.65 -3.03
C ILE A 37 5.03 -11.06 -3.82
N SER A 38 4.39 -10.02 -3.27
CA SER A 38 3.22 -9.37 -3.85
C SER A 38 3.10 -7.93 -3.34
N ILE A 39 2.50 -7.08 -4.16
CA ILE A 39 2.13 -5.71 -3.82
C ILE A 39 0.65 -5.54 -4.16
N GLU A 40 -0.13 -5.04 -3.20
CA GLU A 40 -1.57 -4.86 -3.33
C GLU A 40 -1.95 -3.41 -3.03
N THR A 41 -2.92 -2.88 -3.76
CA THR A 41 -3.55 -1.59 -3.44
C THR A 41 -4.82 -1.85 -2.63
N ILE A 42 -4.91 -1.26 -1.44
CA ILE A 42 -6.10 -1.30 -0.58
C ILE A 42 -6.89 -0.02 -0.81
N LEU A 43 -8.15 -0.19 -1.20
CA LEU A 43 -9.10 0.89 -1.44
C LEU A 43 -10.26 0.79 -0.45
N ASN A 44 -10.65 1.91 0.15
CA ASN A 44 -11.90 2.02 0.88
C ASN A 44 -13.01 2.34 -0.12
N VAL A 45 -13.88 1.36 -0.36
CA VAL A 45 -15.01 1.49 -1.27
C VAL A 45 -16.25 1.84 -0.45
N LYS A 46 -16.85 3.01 -0.73
CA LYS A 46 -18.12 3.44 -0.16
C LYS A 46 -19.12 3.66 -1.29
N GLY A 47 -20.27 3.00 -1.20
CA GLY A 47 -21.29 3.12 -2.24
C GLY A 47 -22.66 2.67 -1.76
N ASN A 48 -23.67 3.01 -2.54
CA ASN A 48 -25.02 2.46 -2.45
C ASN A 48 -25.38 1.78 -3.79
N MET A 49 -26.62 1.32 -3.96
CA MET A 49 -27.04 0.60 -5.19
C MET A 49 -26.90 1.42 -6.50
N ILE A 50 -26.66 2.74 -6.44
CA ILE A 50 -26.66 3.65 -7.59
C ILE A 50 -25.25 4.17 -7.93
N SER A 51 -24.36 4.31 -6.94
CA SER A 51 -22.98 4.72 -7.19
C SER A 51 -21.98 4.13 -6.20
N THR A 52 -20.77 3.94 -6.70
CA THR A 52 -19.59 3.50 -5.95
C THR A 52 -18.54 4.60 -6.03
N LEU A 53 -18.00 4.98 -4.87
CA LEU A 53 -16.83 5.84 -4.74
C LEU A 53 -15.76 5.03 -4.01
N ASP A 54 -14.59 4.88 -4.62
CA ASP A 54 -13.43 4.27 -4.01
C ASP A 54 -12.43 5.36 -3.61
N ALA A 55 -11.81 5.22 -2.45
CA ALA A 55 -10.73 6.08 -2.00
C ALA A 55 -9.50 5.24 -1.67
N PHE A 56 -8.32 5.69 -2.10
CA PHE A 56 -7.08 5.03 -1.73
C PHE A 56 -6.91 5.00 -0.21
N GLU A 57 -6.53 3.84 0.33
CA GLU A 57 -6.25 3.67 1.76
C GLU A 57 -4.80 3.27 2.02
N ALA A 58 -4.25 2.31 1.26
CA ALA A 58 -2.90 1.82 1.49
C ALA A 58 -2.29 1.08 0.29
N ILE A 59 -0.96 0.92 0.32
CA ILE A 59 -0.26 -0.15 -0.40
C ILE A 59 0.17 -1.21 0.62
N ARG A 60 -0.15 -2.49 0.38
CA ARG A 60 0.33 -3.61 1.17
C ARG A 60 1.44 -4.35 0.43
N LEU A 61 2.59 -4.47 1.08
CA LEU A 61 3.72 -5.25 0.62
C LEU A 61 3.75 -6.60 1.35
N TRP A 62 3.69 -7.70 0.62
CA TRP A 62 3.95 -9.05 1.12
C TRP A 62 5.39 -9.44 0.81
N TYR A 63 6.14 -9.92 1.80
CA TYR A 63 7.57 -10.18 1.66
C TYR A 63 8.04 -11.34 2.55
N LYS A 64 9.22 -11.89 2.24
CA LYS A 64 10.01 -12.74 3.15
C LYS A 64 11.31 -12.03 3.47
N GLU A 65 11.77 -12.15 4.72
CA GLU A 65 13.14 -11.74 5.06
C GLU A 65 14.13 -12.76 4.50
N LEU A 66 15.16 -12.24 3.83
CA LEU A 66 16.31 -13.00 3.42
C LEU A 66 17.32 -12.92 4.56
N SER A 67 17.70 -14.08 5.08
CA SER A 67 18.68 -14.25 6.15
C SER A 67 20.08 -13.83 5.73
#